data_AF-A0A432S122-F1
#
_entry.id   AF-A0A432S122-F1
#
_cell.length_a   1.000
_cell.length_b   1.000
_cell.length_c   1.000
_cell.angle_alpha   90.00
_cell.angle_beta   90.00
_cell.angle_gamma   90.00
#
_symmetry.space_group_name_H-M   'P 1'
#
loop_
_entity.id
_entity.type
_entity.pdbx_description
1 polymer ?
#
loop_
_entity_poly.entity_id
_entity_poly.type
_entity_poly.pdbx_seq_one_letter_code
_entity_poly.pdbx_strand_id
1 'polypeptide(L)'
;MNIKEIKELAKKYSVEKIESCINEVLEEGKTSCEVSGDTLEMINTLAKAQYVRELMEKKGLSEIEAIRELARKIRQIQGLEK
;
A
#
# COMPACT_ATOMS: atom_id res chain seq x y z
N MET A 1 -2.30 -11.58 -0.27
CA MET A 1 -1.83 -10.21 -0.58
C MET A 1 -2.06 -9.95 -2.05
N ASN A 2 -2.90 -8.97 -2.41
CA ASN A 2 -3.15 -8.60 -3.80
C ASN A 2 -2.06 -7.63 -4.29
N ILE A 3 -0.95 -8.16 -4.78
CA ILE A 3 0.19 -7.34 -5.26
C ILE A 3 -0.22 -6.44 -6.41
N LYS A 4 -1.10 -6.92 -7.30
CA LYS A 4 -1.54 -6.17 -8.48
C LYS A 4 -2.23 -4.86 -8.08
N GLU A 5 -3.15 -4.95 -7.13
CA GLU A 5 -3.92 -3.81 -6.62
C GLU A 5 -3.04 -2.83 -5.84
N ILE A 6 -2.18 -3.32 -4.94
CA ILE A 6 -1.17 -2.49 -4.24
C ILE A 6 -0.35 -1.66 -5.23
N LYS A 7 0.08 -2.33 -6.30
CA LYS A 7 0.91 -1.74 -7.35
C LYS A 7 0.15 -0.69 -8.17
N GLU A 8 -1.10 -0.97 -8.53
CA GLU A 8 -1.96 -0.04 -9.26
C GLU A 8 -2.27 1.21 -8.43
N LEU A 9 -2.60 1.05 -7.14
CA LEU A 9 -2.85 2.15 -6.22
C LEU A 9 -1.60 3.03 -6.04
N ALA A 10 -0.44 2.42 -5.80
CA ALA A 10 0.83 3.15 -5.62
C ALA A 10 1.32 3.87 -6.88
N LYS A 11 0.85 3.46 -8.07
CA LYS A 11 1.10 4.18 -9.32
C LYS A 11 0.13 5.32 -9.55
N LYS A 12 -1.14 5.11 -9.22
CA LYS A 12 -2.25 6.00 -9.56
C LYS A 12 -2.34 7.20 -8.62
N TYR A 13 -2.05 7.01 -7.33
CA TYR A 13 -2.28 8.00 -6.29
C TYR A 13 -0.97 8.44 -5.63
N SER A 14 -0.93 9.70 -5.17
CA SER A 14 0.16 10.21 -4.33
C SER A 14 0.06 9.65 -2.90
N VAL A 15 1.13 9.79 -2.11
CA VAL A 15 1.13 9.36 -0.70
C VAL A 15 -0.02 10.01 0.07
N GLU A 16 -0.21 11.31 -0.11
CA GLU A 16 -1.24 12.09 0.60
C GLU A 16 -2.65 11.64 0.19
N LYS A 17 -2.86 11.31 -1.09
CA LYS A 17 -4.17 10.81 -1.53
C LYS A 17 -4.45 9.42 -0.97
N ILE A 18 -3.46 8.54 -0.91
CA ILE A 18 -3.63 7.20 -0.30
C ILE A 18 -3.94 7.35 1.19
N GLU A 19 -3.26 8.25 1.90
CA GLU A 19 -3.52 8.54 3.31
C GLU A 19 -4.95 9.04 3.55
N SER A 20 -5.42 9.98 2.72
CA SER A 20 -6.82 10.41 2.72
C SER A 20 -7.78 9.24 2.53
N CYS A 21 -7.49 8.32 1.62
CA CYS A 21 -8.33 7.15 1.42
C CYS A 21 -8.36 6.20 2.62
N ILE A 22 -7.24 6.03 3.34
CA ILE A 22 -7.21 5.26 4.58
C ILE A 22 -8.14 5.90 5.63
N ASN A 23 -8.08 7.23 5.77
CA ASN A 23 -8.94 7.96 6.71
C ASN A 23 -10.43 7.86 6.32
N GLU A 24 -10.76 7.97 5.03
CA GLU A 24 -12.13 7.74 4.53
C GLU A 24 -12.64 6.33 4.93
N VAL A 25 -11.83 5.29 4.77
CA VAL A 25 -12.22 3.92 5.17
C VAL A 25 -12.42 3.81 6.68
N LEU A 26 -11.60 4.47 7.49
CA LEU A 26 -11.70 4.45 8.95
C LEU A 26 -12.96 5.17 9.45
N GLU A 27 -13.33 6.29 8.82
CA GLU A 27 -14.46 7.12 9.25
C GLU A 27 -15.80 6.66 8.66
N GLU A 28 -15.81 6.29 7.38
CA GLU A 28 -17.04 6.03 6.62
C GLU A 28 -17.21 4.56 6.22
N GLY A 29 -16.17 3.72 6.40
CA GLY A 29 -16.17 2.33 5.94
C GLY A 29 -16.05 2.17 4.42
N LYS A 30 -15.85 3.28 3.68
CA LYS A 30 -15.75 3.34 2.22
C LYS A 30 -14.70 4.37 1.81
N THR A 31 -14.27 4.36 0.55
CA THR A 31 -13.30 5.33 0.05
C THR A 31 -13.49 5.65 -1.42
N SER A 32 -12.99 6.82 -1.82
CA SER A 32 -12.82 7.29 -3.19
C SER A 32 -11.69 6.59 -3.95
N CYS A 33 -10.78 5.88 -3.26
CA CYS A 33 -9.79 5.03 -3.92
C CYS A 33 -10.43 3.74 -4.45
N GLU A 34 -9.99 3.30 -5.64
CA GLU A 34 -10.41 2.02 -6.22
C GLU A 34 -9.73 0.85 -5.52
N VAL A 35 -10.26 0.46 -4.35
CA VAL A 35 -9.80 -0.68 -3.56
C VAL A 35 -10.98 -1.59 -3.22
N SER A 36 -10.74 -2.89 -3.24
CA SER A 36 -11.73 -3.92 -2.96
C SER A 36 -11.50 -4.61 -1.61
N GLY A 37 -12.56 -5.22 -1.07
CA GLY A 37 -12.51 -5.99 0.17
C GLY A 37 -13.34 -5.39 1.30
N ASP A 38 -13.27 -6.00 2.48
CA ASP A 38 -13.83 -5.43 3.71
C ASP A 38 -12.98 -4.26 4.24
N THR A 39 -13.44 -3.55 5.28
CA THR A 39 -12.74 -2.40 5.87
C THR A 39 -11.28 -2.71 6.22
N LEU A 40 -11.01 -3.88 6.79
CA LEU A 40 -9.67 -4.26 7.22
C LEU A 40 -8.79 -4.63 6.03
N GLU A 41 -9.34 -5.32 5.04
CA GLU A 41 -8.66 -5.63 3.78
C GLU A 41 -8.32 -4.36 2.99
N MET A 42 -9.25 -3.40 2.91
CA MET A 42 -9.06 -2.11 2.26
C MET A 42 -7.92 -1.32 2.94
N ILE A 43 -7.96 -1.17 4.26
CA ILE A 43 -6.89 -0.48 5.02
C ILE A 43 -5.54 -1.18 4.82
N ASN A 44 -5.51 -2.50 4.89
CA ASN A 44 -4.27 -3.27 4.69
C ASN A 44 -3.68 -3.08 3.29
N THR A 45 -4.52 -3.01 2.27
CA THR A 45 -4.10 -2.83 0.88
C THR A 45 -3.60 -1.40 0.66
N LEU A 46 -4.35 -0.39 1.14
CA LEU A 46 -3.97 1.01 1.06
C LEU A 46 -2.67 1.31 1.82
N ALA A 47 -2.49 0.80 3.03
CA ALA A 47 -1.27 1.01 3.82
C ALA A 47 -0.02 0.43 3.12
N LYS A 48 -0.16 -0.74 2.47
CA LYS A 48 0.93 -1.33 1.68
C LYS A 48 1.20 -0.53 0.41
N ALA A 49 0.16 -0.01 -0.24
CA ALA A 49 0.31 0.86 -1.41
C ALA A 49 1.00 2.19 -1.04
N GLN A 50 0.63 2.78 0.09
CA GLN A 50 1.28 3.98 0.64
C GLN A 50 2.77 3.74 0.85
N TYR A 51 3.14 2.64 1.52
CA TYR A 51 4.54 2.28 1.74
C TYR A 51 5.32 2.15 0.43
N VAL A 52 4.76 1.49 -0.59
CA VAL A 52 5.39 1.37 -1.91
C VAL A 52 5.54 2.74 -2.57
N ARG A 53 4.51 3.59 -2.51
CA ARG A 53 4.55 4.94 -3.07
C ARG A 53 5.60 5.81 -2.41
N GLU A 54 5.71 5.75 -1.08
CA GLU A 54 6.74 6.47 -0.32
C GLU A 54 8.15 6.05 -0.71
N LEU A 55 8.39 4.75 -0.94
CA LEU A 55 9.68 4.26 -1.40
C LEU A 55 10.03 4.81 -2.79
N MET A 56 9.04 4.89 -3.69
CA MET A 56 9.25 5.47 -5.02
C MET A 56 9.55 6.97 -4.93
N GLU A 57 8.82 7.73 -4.12
CA GLU A 57 9.00 9.20 -4.01
C GLU A 57 10.24 9.59 -3.22
N LYS A 58 10.40 9.04 -2.01
CA LYS A 58 11.42 9.48 -1.06
C LYS A 58 12.79 8.86 -1.35
N LYS A 59 12.82 7.63 -1.88
CA LYS A 59 14.07 6.92 -2.17
C LYS A 59 14.38 6.80 -3.66
N GLY A 60 13.49 7.26 -4.55
CA GLY A 60 13.67 7.18 -5.99
C GLY A 60 13.71 5.74 -6.54
N LEU A 61 13.18 4.76 -5.79
CA LEU A 61 13.17 3.37 -6.21
C LEU A 61 12.21 3.17 -7.39
N SER A 62 12.57 2.26 -8.31
CA SER A 62 11.59 1.78 -9.28
C SER A 62 10.46 1.04 -8.58
N GLU A 63 9.31 0.98 -9.24
CA GLU A 63 8.14 0.23 -8.77
C GLU A 63 8.48 -1.22 -8.37
N ILE A 64 9.31 -1.91 -9.17
CA ILE A 64 9.70 -3.29 -8.91
C ILE A 64 10.58 -3.39 -7.65
N GLU A 65 11.52 -2.46 -7.47
CA GLU A 65 12.36 -2.40 -6.28
C GLU A 65 11.54 -2.11 -5.03
N ALA A 66 10.62 -1.14 -5.10
CA ALA A 66 9.73 -0.81 -4.00
C ALA A 66 8.83 -2.00 -3.58
N ILE A 67 8.30 -2.75 -4.54
CA ILE A 67 7.53 -3.98 -4.26
C ILE A 67 8.41 -5.07 -3.64
N ARG A 68 9.67 -5.22 -4.08
CA ARG A 68 10.60 -6.17 -3.46
C ARG A 68 10.92 -5.80 -2.02
N GLU A 69 11.11 -4.52 -1.74
CA GLU A 69 11.33 -4.01 -0.38
C GLU A 69 10.09 -4.21 0.50
N LEU A 70 8.87 -4.01 -0.02
CA LEU A 70 7.64 -4.38 0.68
C LEU A 70 7.64 -5.87 1.05
N ALA A 71 7.92 -6.74 0.08
CA ALA A 71 7.95 -8.19 0.33
C ALA A 71 9.02 -8.59 1.35
N ARG A 72 10.19 -7.94 1.31
CA ARG A 72 11.25 -8.12 2.29
C ARG A 72 10.78 -7.71 3.68
N LYS A 73 10.18 -6.52 3.82
CA LYS A 73 9.67 -6.01 5.08
C LYS A 73 8.61 -6.92 5.70
N ILE A 74 7.73 -7.49 4.89
CA ILE A 74 6.73 -8.47 5.34
C ILE A 74 7.40 -9.73 5.90
N ARG A 75 8.38 -10.31 5.18
CA ARG A 75 9.10 -11.50 5.66
C ARG A 75 9.86 -11.23 6.96
N GLN A 76 10.45 -10.03 7.09
CA GLN A 76 11.11 -9.60 8.31
C GLN A 76 10.15 -9.61 9.51
N ILE A 77 8.96 -9.00 9.35
CA ILE A 77 7.94 -8.92 10.41
C ILE A 77 7.40 -10.32 10.76
N GLN A 78 7.26 -11.20 9.77
CA GLN A 78 6.76 -12.57 9.97
C GLN A 78 7.83 -13.53 10.53
N GLY A 79 9.06 -13.08 10.78
CA GLY A 79 10.16 -13.96 11.23
C GLY A 79 10.58 -14.99 10.19
N LEU A 80 10.32 -14.72 8.90
CA LEU A 80 10.67 -15.59 7.78
C LEU A 80 12.02 -15.21 7.14
N GLU A 81 12.65 -14.12 7.59
CA GLU A 81 14.06 -13.84 7.27
C GLU A 81 14.96 -14.70 8.18
N LYS A 82 15.67 -15.67 7.59
CA LYS A 82 16.80 -16.37 8.21
C LYS A 82 18.09 -15.82 7.67
#